data_AF-A0A2N9XC87-F1
#
_entry.id   AF-A0A2N9XC87-F1
#
_cell.length_a   1.000
_cell.length_b   1.000
_cell.length_c   1.000
_cell.angle_alpha   90.00
_cell.angle_beta   90.00
_cell.angle_gamma   90.00
#
_symmetry.space_group_name_H-M   'P 1'
#
loop_
_entity.id
_entity.type
_entity.pdbx_description
1 polymer ?
#
loop_
_entity_poly.entity_id
_entity_poly.type
_entity_poly.pdbx_seq_one_letter_code
_entity_poly.pdbx_strand_id
1 'polypeptide(L)'
;MIAWHKYPDEKPPADGDNGIIAITKESDGSVSIATYNYEAGTEKFYWDSYDGGGWSPDYISDKNITHWICINELPLPQQGAENE
;
A
#
# COMPACT_ATOMS: atom_id res chain seq x y z
N MET A 1 14.70 -6.51 -8.66
CA MET A 1 14.92 -5.69 -7.45
C MET A 1 13.58 -5.09 -7.09
N ILE A 2 13.17 -5.16 -5.83
CA ILE A 2 11.89 -4.58 -5.38
C ILE A 2 12.05 -3.05 -5.38
N ALA A 3 11.19 -2.35 -6.10
CA ALA A 3 11.19 -0.88 -6.17
C ALA A 3 10.44 -0.33 -4.95
N TRP A 4 11.19 0.14 -3.95
CA TRP A 4 10.62 0.82 -2.80
C TRP A 4 10.54 2.31 -3.09
N HIS A 5 9.36 2.88 -2.94
CA HIS A 5 9.12 4.31 -3.08
C HIS A 5 9.10 4.97 -1.71
N LYS A 6 9.65 6.18 -1.61
CA LYS A 6 9.72 6.91 -0.34
C LYS A 6 8.54 7.83 -0.17
N TYR A 7 7.82 7.75 0.95
CA TYR A 7 6.75 8.68 1.31
C TYR A 7 7.28 9.78 2.25
N PRO A 8 6.84 11.04 2.14
CA PRO A 8 5.88 11.61 1.18
C PRO A 8 6.52 12.13 -0.13
N ASP A 9 7.81 11.84 -0.37
CA ASP A 9 8.56 12.37 -1.52
C ASP A 9 7.98 11.86 -2.86
N GLU A 10 7.57 10.60 -2.90
CA GLU A 10 6.91 9.93 -4.01
C GLU A 10 5.51 9.50 -3.59
N LYS A 11 4.50 9.90 -4.37
CA LYS A 11 3.10 9.56 -4.11
C LYS A 11 2.69 8.31 -4.89
N PRO A 12 1.89 7.40 -4.29
CA PRO A 12 1.31 6.28 -5.02
C PRO A 12 0.42 6.75 -6.18
N PRO A 13 0.27 5.92 -7.23
CA PRO A 13 -0.66 6.22 -8.31
C PRO A 13 -2.12 6.23 -7.80
N ALA A 14 -2.89 7.20 -8.27
CA ALA A 14 -4.31 7.39 -7.91
C ALA A 14 -5.26 6.39 -8.60
N ASP A 15 -4.83 5.81 -9.72
CA ASP A 15 -5.75 5.23 -10.70
C ASP A 15 -5.95 3.72 -10.52
N GLY A 16 -7.08 3.35 -9.91
CA GLY A 16 -7.57 1.97 -9.78
C GLY A 16 -7.14 1.28 -8.48
N ASP A 17 -7.73 0.10 -8.21
CA ASP A 17 -7.46 -0.79 -7.05
C ASP A 17 -6.03 -1.36 -7.07
N ASN A 18 -5.04 -0.48 -7.19
CA ASN A 18 -3.64 -0.80 -7.07
C ASN A 18 -3.38 -0.98 -5.59
N GLY A 19 -3.56 -2.21 -5.09
CA GLY A 19 -3.21 -2.52 -3.71
C GLY A 19 -1.82 -1.94 -3.39
N ILE A 20 -1.76 -0.98 -2.49
CA ILE A 20 -0.52 -0.34 -2.07
C ILE A 20 -0.07 -1.02 -0.79
N ILE A 21 1.13 -1.56 -0.80
CA ILE A 21 1.74 -2.08 0.42
C ILE A 21 2.51 -0.92 1.05
N ALA A 22 2.08 -0.45 2.21
CA ALA A 22 2.75 0.59 2.97
C ALA A 22 3.60 0.01 4.10
N ILE A 23 4.75 0.64 4.35
CA ILE A 23 5.62 0.38 5.49
C ILE A 23 5.44 1.52 6.50
N THR A 24 4.94 1.19 7.67
CA THR A 24 4.78 2.11 8.79
C THR A 24 5.86 1.86 9.83
N LYS A 25 6.55 2.93 10.25
CA LYS A 25 7.57 2.87 11.31
C LYS A 25 7.07 3.65 12.52
N GLU A 26 6.83 2.95 13.61
CA GLU A 26 6.33 3.53 14.86
C GLU A 26 7.45 4.18 15.67
N SER A 27 7.07 5.04 16.63
CA SER A 27 8.04 5.77 17.47
C SER A 27 8.86 4.87 18.39
N ASP A 28 8.38 3.67 18.71
CA ASP A 28 9.11 2.65 19.46
C ASP A 28 10.11 1.87 18.60
N GLY A 29 10.19 2.17 17.30
CA GLY A 29 11.05 1.54 16.33
C GLY A 29 10.45 0.28 15.68
N SER A 30 9.24 -0.14 16.08
CA SER A 30 8.54 -1.23 15.43
C SER A 30 8.15 -0.88 13.99
N VAL A 31 8.04 -1.91 13.16
CA VAL A 31 7.68 -1.77 11.74
C VAL A 31 6.49 -2.66 11.46
N SER A 32 5.48 -2.11 10.80
CA SER A 32 4.32 -2.84 10.30
C SER A 32 4.19 -2.68 8.79
N ILE A 33 3.60 -3.69 8.16
CA ILE A 33 3.30 -3.71 6.73
C ILE A 33 1.81 -3.96 6.59
N ALA A 34 1.14 -3.13 5.81
CA ALA A 34 -0.29 -3.24 5.55
C ALA A 34 -0.63 -2.89 4.10
N THR A 35 -1.74 -3.41 3.62
CA THR A 35 -2.27 -3.11 2.30
C THR A 35 -3.34 -2.03 2.42
N TYR A 36 -3.23 -1.01 1.58
CA TYR A 36 -4.11 0.14 1.53
C TYR A 36 -4.39 0.53 0.07
N ASN A 37 -5.42 1.33 -0.13
CA ASN A 37 -5.61 2.14 -1.32
C ASN A 37 -5.07 3.55 -1.07
N TYR A 38 -4.84 4.32 -2.13
CA TYR A 38 -4.40 5.71 -2.04
C TYR A 38 -5.35 6.63 -2.82
N GLU A 39 -5.95 7.60 -2.13
CA GLU A 39 -6.81 8.60 -2.75
C GLU A 39 -6.01 9.88 -3.01
N ALA A 40 -5.68 10.16 -4.28
CA ALA A 40 -4.90 11.35 -4.63
C ALA A 40 -5.65 12.67 -4.41
N GLY A 41 -6.99 12.66 -4.39
CA GLY A 41 -7.79 13.86 -4.13
C GLY A 41 -7.61 14.41 -2.71
N THR A 42 -7.45 13.52 -1.72
CA THR A 42 -7.18 13.89 -0.32
C THR A 42 -5.75 13.61 0.12
N GLU A 43 -4.95 13.01 -0.76
CA GLU A 43 -3.56 12.57 -0.53
C GLU A 43 -3.43 11.59 0.64
N LYS A 44 -4.42 10.71 0.83
CA LYS A 44 -4.49 9.81 1.98
C LYS A 44 -4.55 8.34 1.59
N PHE A 45 -3.96 7.53 2.45
CA PHE A 45 -4.19 6.10 2.44
C PHE A 45 -5.51 5.75 3.12
N TYR A 46 -6.19 4.74 2.60
CA TYR A 46 -7.43 4.21 3.17
C TYR A 46 -7.54 2.70 2.97
N TRP A 47 -8.47 2.08 3.69
CA TRP A 47 -8.94 0.73 3.40
C TRP A 47 -10.46 0.76 3.32
N ASP A 48 -11.04 -0.03 2.43
CA ASP A 48 -12.50 -0.15 2.35
C ASP A 48 -12.98 -1.13 3.41
N SER A 49 -13.86 -0.65 4.28
CA SER A 49 -14.50 -1.43 5.32
C SER A 49 -15.98 -1.61 5.01
N TYR A 50 -16.54 -2.77 5.37
CA TYR A 50 -17.97 -3.00 5.30
C TYR A 50 -18.59 -2.81 6.69
N ASP A 51 -19.39 -1.77 6.86
CA ASP A 51 -19.97 -1.38 8.16
C ASP A 51 -21.37 -1.97 8.41
N GLY A 52 -21.85 -2.83 7.52
CA GLY A 52 -23.20 -3.40 7.56
C GLY A 52 -24.23 -2.64 6.71
N GLY A 53 -23.96 -1.38 6.35
CA GLY A 53 -24.81 -0.54 5.51
C GLY A 53 -24.22 -0.26 4.12
N GLY A 54 -22.91 -0.43 3.96
CA GLY A 54 -22.23 -0.33 2.68
C GLY A 54 -20.72 -0.48 2.81
N TRP A 55 -20.02 -0.34 1.68
CA TRP A 55 -18.57 -0.17 1.66
C TRP A 55 -18.25 1.31 1.83
N SER A 56 -17.36 1.63 2.76
CA SER A 56 -16.92 2.99 3.00
C SER A 56 -15.42 3.06 3.28
N PRO A 57 -14.72 4.09 2.78
CA PRO A 57 -13.29 4.22 3.01
C PRO A 57 -12.99 4.71 4.43
N ASP A 58 -12.15 3.97 5.14
CA ASP A 58 -11.57 4.37 6.41
C ASP A 58 -10.14 4.91 6.18
N TYR A 59 -10.02 6.24 6.23
CA TYR A 59 -8.74 6.93 6.03
C TYR A 59 -7.82 6.73 7.24
N ILE A 60 -6.57 6.35 6.95
CA ILE A 60 -5.55 6.14 7.98
C ILE A 60 -4.66 7.38 8.14
N SER A 61 -4.03 7.50 9.31
CA SER A 61 -2.99 8.51 9.53
C SER A 61 -1.69 8.06 8.87
N ASP A 62 -1.19 8.86 7.93
CA ASP A 62 0.02 8.59 7.13
C ASP A 62 1.31 9.08 7.80
N LYS A 63 1.23 9.75 8.95
CA LYS A 63 2.37 10.38 9.66
C LYS A 63 3.56 9.47 9.95
N ASN A 64 3.34 8.16 10.00
CA ASN A 64 4.35 7.14 10.30
C ASN A 64 4.70 6.28 9.07
N ILE A 65 4.06 6.53 7.92
CA ILE A 65 4.37 5.82 6.67
C ILE A 65 5.68 6.37 6.12
N THR A 66 6.59 5.46 5.83
CA THR A 66 7.94 5.81 5.34
C THR A 66 8.15 5.41 3.89
N HIS A 67 7.58 4.28 3.49
CA HIS A 67 7.76 3.71 2.15
C HIS A 67 6.49 3.01 1.69
N TRP A 68 6.38 2.82 0.38
CA TRP A 68 5.33 2.03 -0.23
C TRP A 68 5.83 1.29 -1.46
N ILE A 69 5.05 0.31 -1.91
CA ILE A 69 5.19 -0.35 -3.21
C ILE A 69 3.79 -0.63 -3.79
N CYS A 70 3.63 -0.43 -5.10
CA CYS A 70 2.44 -0.87 -5.79
C CYS A 70 2.48 -2.39 -5.96
N ILE A 71 1.38 -3.10 -5.65
CA ILE A 71 1.33 -4.57 -5.80
C ILE A 71 1.68 -5.04 -7.21
N ASN A 72 1.43 -4.21 -8.23
CA ASN A 72 1.76 -4.49 -9.63
C ASN A 72 3.27 -4.43 -9.92
N GLU A 73 4.08 -3.87 -9.01
CA GLU A 73 5.54 -3.81 -9.10
C GLU A 73 6.22 -5.00 -8.41
N LEU A 74 5.44 -5.83 -7.71
CA LEU A 74 5.98 -7.03 -7.09
C LEU A 74 6.33 -8.09 -8.16
N PRO A 75 7.47 -8.78 -7.99
CA PRO A 75 7.75 -9.93 -8.83
C PRO A 75 6.67 -10.99 -8.61
N LEU A 76 6.03 -11.40 -9.70
CA LEU A 76 5.17 -12.58 -9.65
C LEU A 76 6.03 -13.81 -9.30
N PRO A 77 5.45 -14.80 -8.60
CA PRO A 77 6.10 -16.10 -8.47
C PRO A 77 6.53 -16.56 -9.85
N GLN A 78 7.78 -16.95 -10.02
CA GLN A 78 8.18 -17.66 -11.22
C GLN A 78 7.27 -18.89 -11.29
N GLN A 79 6.38 -18.96 -12.28
CA GLN A 79 5.75 -20.22 -12.66
C GLN A 79 6.92 -21.20 -12.72
N GLY A 80 6.87 -22.21 -11.84
CA GLY A 80 7.99 -23.11 -11.62
C GLY A 80 8.56 -23.51 -12.97
N ALA A 81 9.88 -23.55 -13.07
CA ALA A 81 10.54 -24.22 -14.16
C ALA A 81 9.83 -25.56 -14.36
N GLU A 82 8.97 -25.65 -15.37
CA GLU A 82 8.54 -26.90 -15.97
C GLU A 82 9.78 -27.43 -16.68
N ASN A 83 10.74 -27.87 -15.87
CA ASN A 83 11.71 -28.85 -16.25
C ASN A 83 10.95 -30.17 -16.19
N GLU A 84 10.47 -30.62 -17.35
CA GLU A 84 11.02 -31.80 -18.02
C GLU A 84 10.60 -31.86 -19.48
#